data_AF-A0A2E9TZF7-F1
#
_entry.id   AF-A0A2E9TZF7-F1
#
_cell.length_a   1.000
_cell.length_b   1.000
_cell.length_c   1.000
_cell.angle_alpha   90.00
_cell.angle_beta   90.00
_cell.angle_gamma   90.00
#
_symmetry.space_group_name_H-M   'P 1'
#
loop_
_entity.id
_entity.type
_entity.pdbx_description
1 polymer ?
#
loop_
_entity_poly.entity_id
_entity_poly.type
_entity_poly.pdbx_seq_one_letter_code
_entity_poly.pdbx_strand_id
1 'polypeptide(L)'
;MKKMLYSILFLFGCEYEFTAGTYPDELDNNIWVELDPRLPKDGNGYFHLEIDSNNWQTLHRLSGTAYMDGEPLEVLKVRWESSHWWYLGDTLGYVVSMGLTDDLEYVSYDTSYVTGFDGFEVPTINCCSYSNADGEVNTMFGPVQSMVGDTVAIRMYFFDEWDFEYDWEIFYIVLD
;
A
#
# COMPACT_ATOMS: atom_id res chain seq x y z
N MET A 1 -86.28 37.88 8.95
CA MET A 1 -85.45 36.99 8.11
C MET A 1 -84.00 37.47 8.19
N LYS A 2 -83.15 36.80 8.97
CA LYS A 2 -81.73 37.14 9.15
C LYS A 2 -80.95 36.67 7.92
N LYS A 3 -80.31 37.58 7.19
CA LYS A 3 -79.34 37.25 6.14
C LYS A 3 -78.01 36.90 6.84
N MET A 4 -77.65 35.62 6.88
CA MET A 4 -76.30 35.19 7.26
C MET A 4 -75.35 35.46 6.09
N LEU A 5 -74.39 36.37 6.28
CA LEU A 5 -73.22 36.44 5.41
C LEU A 5 -72.25 35.34 5.84
N TYR A 6 -72.02 34.36 4.98
CA TYR A 6 -70.90 33.42 5.11
C TYR A 6 -69.64 34.09 4.57
N SER A 7 -68.72 34.43 5.48
CA SER A 7 -67.37 34.85 5.13
C SER A 7 -66.54 33.60 4.82
N ILE A 8 -66.16 33.42 3.55
CA ILE A 8 -65.25 32.36 3.13
C ILE A 8 -63.82 32.85 3.39
N LEU A 9 -63.18 32.30 4.42
CA LEU A 9 -61.75 32.45 4.66
C LEU A 9 -61.02 31.57 3.64
N PHE A 10 -60.36 32.18 2.64
CA PHE A 10 -59.37 31.49 1.80
C PHE A 10 -58.06 31.39 2.58
N LEU A 11 -57.81 30.22 3.17
CA LEU A 11 -56.50 29.87 3.69
C LEU A 11 -55.64 29.43 2.50
N PHE A 12 -54.79 30.33 2.00
CA PHE A 12 -53.68 29.94 1.14
C PHE A 12 -52.62 29.29 2.02
N GLY A 13 -52.73 27.97 2.20
CA GLY A 13 -51.61 27.17 2.64
C GLY A 13 -50.57 27.16 1.52
N CYS A 14 -49.38 27.69 1.79
CA CYS A 14 -48.20 27.28 1.02
C CYS A 14 -48.01 25.79 1.33
N GLU A 15 -48.46 24.92 0.42
CA GLU A 15 -47.94 23.57 0.38
C GLU A 15 -46.45 23.72 0.03
N TYR A 16 -45.60 23.63 1.04
CA TYR A 16 -44.20 23.30 0.81
C TYR A 16 -44.22 21.86 0.31
N GLU A 17 -44.20 21.70 -1.02
CA GLU A 17 -43.76 20.46 -1.61
C GLU A 17 -42.33 20.23 -1.12
N PHE A 18 -42.17 19.36 -0.14
CA PHE A 18 -40.92 18.66 0.05
C PHE A 18 -40.78 17.77 -1.19
N THR A 19 -40.30 18.34 -2.28
CA THR A 19 -39.47 17.57 -3.18
C THR A 19 -38.31 17.15 -2.30
N ALA A 20 -38.32 15.89 -1.85
CA ALA A 20 -37.07 15.23 -1.51
C ALA A 20 -36.17 15.59 -2.68
N GLY A 21 -35.20 16.48 -2.44
CA GLY A 21 -34.20 16.76 -3.45
C GLY A 21 -33.78 15.39 -3.92
N THR A 22 -33.82 15.17 -5.23
CA THR A 22 -32.96 14.16 -5.80
C THR A 22 -31.60 14.46 -5.17
N TYR A 23 -31.24 13.68 -4.14
CA TYR A 23 -29.85 13.34 -3.94
C TYR A 23 -29.39 13.05 -5.36
N PRO A 24 -28.35 13.72 -5.87
CA PRO A 24 -27.80 13.30 -7.15
C PRO A 24 -27.73 11.78 -7.04
N ASP A 25 -28.44 11.09 -7.95
CA ASP A 25 -28.30 9.63 -8.11
C ASP A 25 -26.81 9.40 -8.00
N GLU A 26 -26.44 8.62 -7.00
CA GLU A 26 -25.10 8.17 -6.62
C GLU A 26 -23.99 8.90 -7.40
N LEU A 27 -23.25 9.78 -6.71
CA LEU A 27 -21.89 10.09 -7.16
C LEU A 27 -21.17 8.75 -7.18
N ASP A 28 -21.23 8.07 -8.33
CA ASP A 28 -20.53 6.86 -8.70
C ASP A 28 -19.06 7.26 -8.86
N ASN A 29 -18.47 7.65 -7.73
CA ASN A 29 -17.10 8.11 -7.61
C ASN A 29 -16.25 6.86 -7.74
N ASN A 30 -15.91 6.52 -8.97
CA ASN A 30 -15.15 5.31 -9.26
C ASN A 30 -13.70 5.57 -8.86
N ILE A 31 -13.23 4.91 -7.80
CA ILE A 31 -11.83 4.93 -7.39
C ILE A 31 -11.12 3.71 -7.97
N TRP A 32 -9.98 3.93 -8.62
CA TRP A 32 -9.10 2.83 -9.01
C TRP A 32 -7.63 3.23 -8.89
N VAL A 33 -6.77 2.22 -8.83
CA VAL A 33 -5.31 2.41 -8.87
C VAL A 33 -4.78 1.71 -10.11
N GLU A 34 -4.18 2.47 -11.02
CA GLU A 34 -3.46 1.93 -12.16
C GLU A 34 -2.06 1.48 -11.71
N LEU A 35 -1.80 0.18 -11.79
CA LEU A 35 -0.52 -0.41 -11.37
C LEU A 35 0.58 -0.17 -12.43
N ASP A 36 1.70 0.41 -12.00
CA ASP A 36 2.96 0.46 -12.76
C ASP A 36 4.10 -0.02 -11.85
N PRO A 37 4.39 -1.33 -11.80
CA PRO A 37 5.41 -1.85 -10.92
C PRO A 37 6.82 -1.56 -11.44
N ARG A 38 6.97 -0.89 -12.61
CA ARG A 38 8.26 -0.60 -13.26
C ARG A 38 9.10 -1.84 -13.51
N LEU A 39 8.44 -2.95 -13.85
CA LEU A 39 9.06 -4.22 -14.18
C LEU A 39 8.60 -4.71 -15.56
N PRO A 40 9.47 -5.41 -16.31
CA PRO A 40 9.04 -6.10 -17.52
C PRO A 40 8.01 -7.18 -17.18
N LYS A 41 7.03 -7.37 -18.07
CA LYS A 41 5.98 -8.38 -17.96
C LYS A 41 6.13 -9.41 -19.08
N ASP A 42 6.05 -10.69 -18.74
CA ASP A 42 6.15 -11.78 -19.70
C ASP A 42 4.83 -12.03 -20.46
N GLY A 43 4.84 -13.02 -21.37
CA GLY A 43 3.65 -13.40 -22.14
C GLY A 43 2.54 -14.08 -21.33
N ASN A 44 2.83 -14.52 -20.09
CA ASN A 44 1.85 -15.13 -19.19
C ASN A 44 1.28 -14.11 -18.19
N GLY A 45 1.84 -12.91 -18.14
CA GLY A 45 1.41 -11.82 -17.29
C GLY A 45 2.13 -11.71 -15.95
N TYR A 46 3.27 -12.37 -15.78
CA TYR A 46 4.13 -12.23 -14.61
C TYR A 46 5.12 -11.08 -14.82
N PHE A 47 5.33 -10.29 -13.78
CA PHE A 47 6.43 -9.32 -13.75
C PHE A 47 7.73 -10.02 -13.39
N HIS A 48 8.86 -9.47 -13.80
CA HIS A 48 10.18 -10.07 -13.60
C HIS A 48 11.12 -9.10 -12.91
N LEU A 49 11.72 -9.52 -11.79
CA LEU A 49 12.73 -8.78 -11.05
C LEU A 49 14.01 -9.63 -10.96
N GLU A 50 15.08 -9.14 -11.59
CA GLU A 50 16.42 -9.74 -11.46
C GLU A 50 16.95 -9.51 -10.05
N ILE A 51 17.32 -10.59 -9.37
CA ILE A 51 17.88 -10.55 -8.03
C ILE A 51 19.36 -10.17 -8.07
N ASP A 52 19.74 -9.20 -7.24
CA ASP A 52 21.13 -8.87 -7.00
C ASP A 52 21.79 -9.93 -6.12
N SER A 53 22.63 -10.77 -6.73
CA SER A 53 23.40 -11.80 -6.03
C SER A 53 24.57 -11.27 -5.19
N ASN A 54 24.87 -9.97 -5.26
CA ASN A 54 25.99 -9.37 -4.51
C ASN A 54 25.56 -8.78 -3.17
N ASN A 55 24.26 -8.55 -2.98
CA ASN A 55 23.69 -7.97 -1.78
C ASN A 55 22.65 -8.92 -1.18
N TRP A 56 22.45 -8.85 0.14
CA TRP A 56 21.47 -9.71 0.80
C TRP A 56 20.03 -9.45 0.30
N GLN A 57 19.70 -8.18 0.04
CA GLN A 57 18.38 -7.74 -0.45
C GLN A 57 18.49 -7.05 -1.81
N THR A 58 17.51 -7.32 -2.69
CA THR A 58 17.29 -6.56 -3.92
C THR A 58 16.19 -5.53 -3.67
N LEU A 59 16.53 -4.24 -3.64
CA LEU A 59 15.53 -3.19 -3.40
C LEU A 59 14.88 -2.74 -4.70
N HIS A 60 13.57 -2.84 -4.76
CA HIS A 60 12.77 -2.40 -5.90
C HIS A 60 11.56 -1.59 -5.43
N ARG A 61 11.26 -0.49 -6.13
CA ARG A 61 10.07 0.32 -5.84
C ARG A 61 8.92 -0.12 -6.73
N LEU A 62 7.83 -0.55 -6.11
CA LEU A 62 6.55 -0.77 -6.78
C LEU A 62 5.75 0.53 -6.75
N SER A 63 5.12 0.88 -7.88
CA SER A 63 4.35 2.11 -8.03
C SER A 63 2.95 1.84 -8.58
N GLY A 64 2.08 2.82 -8.41
CA GLY A 64 0.81 2.94 -9.12
C GLY A 64 0.30 4.37 -9.03
N THR A 65 -0.80 4.66 -9.72
CA THR A 65 -1.44 5.97 -9.72
C THR A 65 -2.91 5.82 -9.39
N ALA A 66 -3.35 6.46 -8.31
CA ALA A 66 -4.73 6.49 -7.87
C ALA A 66 -5.53 7.55 -8.62
N TYR A 67 -6.74 7.20 -9.02
CA TYR A 67 -7.68 8.06 -9.71
C TYR A 67 -9.04 8.02 -9.03
N MET A 68 -9.77 9.12 -9.12
CA MET A 68 -11.21 9.21 -8.84
C MET A 68 -11.85 9.92 -10.03
N ASP A 69 -12.77 9.27 -10.71
CA ASP A 69 -13.44 9.79 -11.91
C ASP A 69 -12.49 10.27 -13.02
N GLY A 70 -11.32 9.65 -13.10
CA GLY A 70 -10.29 9.93 -14.12
C GLY A 70 -9.31 11.03 -13.76
N GLU A 71 -9.48 11.70 -12.62
CA GLU A 71 -8.54 12.68 -12.10
C GLU A 71 -7.67 12.07 -10.99
N PRO A 72 -6.40 12.48 -10.85
CA PRO A 72 -5.54 11.97 -9.80
C PRO A 72 -6.12 12.18 -8.40
N LEU A 73 -6.15 11.13 -7.58
CA LEU A 73 -6.69 11.16 -6.24
C LEU A 73 -5.59 11.29 -5.20
N GLU A 74 -5.58 12.38 -4.44
CA GLU A 74 -4.66 12.60 -3.32
C GLU A 74 -5.17 11.98 -2.01
N VAL A 75 -4.25 11.59 -1.10
CA VAL A 75 -4.56 11.07 0.25
C VAL A 75 -5.28 9.71 0.28
N LEU A 76 -5.30 8.96 -0.83
CA LEU A 76 -5.76 7.57 -0.81
C LEU A 76 -4.73 6.69 -0.09
N LYS A 77 -5.17 5.99 0.96
CA LYS A 77 -4.34 5.00 1.64
C LYS A 77 -4.36 3.67 0.89
N VAL A 78 -3.25 3.33 0.26
CA VAL A 78 -3.04 2.03 -0.40
C VAL A 78 -2.21 1.14 0.51
N ARG A 79 -2.66 -0.11 0.63
CA ARG A 79 -1.97 -1.19 1.34
C ARG A 79 -1.38 -2.18 0.35
N TRP A 80 -0.26 -2.76 0.74
CA TRP A 80 0.57 -3.68 -0.03
C TRP A 80 0.93 -4.86 0.86
N GLU A 81 0.70 -6.07 0.36
CA GLU A 81 1.00 -7.31 1.05
C GLU A 81 1.79 -8.22 0.14
N SER A 82 2.76 -8.95 0.71
CA SER A 82 3.53 -9.95 0.01
C SER A 82 3.24 -11.32 0.61
N SER A 83 3.15 -12.32 -0.27
CA SER A 83 3.11 -13.73 0.11
C SER A 83 4.42 -14.23 0.73
N HIS A 84 5.53 -13.49 0.60
CA HIS A 84 6.85 -13.94 1.02
C HIS A 84 7.40 -13.12 2.19
N TRP A 85 8.03 -13.83 3.11
CA TRP A 85 8.84 -13.32 4.22
C TRP A 85 10.17 -14.06 4.24
N TRP A 86 11.16 -13.48 4.90
CA TRP A 86 12.43 -14.15 5.21
C TRP A 86 12.69 -14.10 6.71
N TYR A 87 13.48 -15.05 7.22
CA TYR A 87 13.79 -15.13 8.63
C TYR A 87 15.11 -14.42 8.93
N LEU A 88 15.13 -13.57 9.97
CA LEU A 88 16.40 -13.15 10.55
C LEU A 88 17.07 -14.39 11.17
N GLY A 89 18.31 -14.66 10.77
CA GLY A 89 19.09 -15.75 11.36
C GLY A 89 19.52 -15.46 12.80
N ASP A 90 20.08 -16.48 13.45
CA ASP A 90 20.49 -16.44 14.87
C ASP A 90 21.51 -15.33 15.19
N THR A 91 22.32 -14.89 14.23
CA THR A 91 23.30 -13.81 14.42
C THR A 91 23.03 -12.64 13.45
N LEU A 92 22.67 -11.47 14.01
CA LEU A 92 22.49 -10.22 13.25
C LEU A 92 23.84 -9.62 12.80
N GLY A 93 24.89 -9.82 13.61
CA GLY A 93 26.24 -9.32 13.33
C GLY A 93 27.17 -9.56 14.51
N TYR A 94 28.37 -8.97 14.47
CA TYR A 94 29.34 -9.05 15.56
C TYR A 94 30.02 -7.70 15.80
N VAL A 95 30.41 -7.46 17.05
CA VAL A 95 31.21 -6.31 17.47
C VAL A 95 32.61 -6.80 17.80
N VAL A 96 33.61 -6.30 17.07
CA VAL A 96 35.02 -6.58 17.36
C VAL A 96 35.57 -5.52 18.28
N SER A 97 36.01 -5.93 19.47
CA SER A 97 36.77 -5.07 20.36
C SER A 97 38.24 -5.10 19.97
N MET A 98 38.76 -3.93 19.60
CA MET A 98 40.14 -3.73 19.20
C MET A 98 40.85 -2.78 20.18
N GLY A 99 42.13 -3.02 20.37
CA GLY A 99 43.01 -2.13 21.13
C GLY A 99 44.44 -2.34 20.70
N LEU A 100 45.36 -1.77 21.46
CA LEU A 100 46.76 -1.67 21.08
C LEU A 100 47.61 -2.62 21.92
N THR A 101 48.57 -3.25 21.28
CA THR A 101 49.70 -3.90 21.97
C THR A 101 50.63 -2.84 22.59
N ASP A 102 51.58 -3.27 23.42
CA ASP A 102 52.62 -2.39 23.96
C ASP A 102 53.48 -1.72 22.85
N ASP A 103 53.49 -2.31 21.65
CA ASP A 103 54.16 -1.78 20.45
C ASP A 103 53.22 -0.93 19.57
N LEU A 104 52.03 -0.55 20.06
CA LEU A 104 51.00 0.22 19.36
C LEU A 104 50.44 -0.45 18.10
N GLU A 105 50.43 -1.79 18.06
CA GLU A 105 49.81 -2.53 16.97
C GLU A 105 48.35 -2.85 17.29
N TYR A 106 47.45 -2.70 16.31
CA TYR A 106 46.04 -3.07 16.48
C TYR A 106 45.88 -4.58 16.60
N VAL A 107 45.24 -5.01 17.68
CA VAL A 107 44.86 -6.42 17.91
C VAL A 107 43.39 -6.53 18.28
N SER A 108 42.69 -7.48 17.66
CA SER A 108 41.34 -7.88 18.05
C SER A 108 41.43 -8.90 19.18
N TYR A 109 40.90 -8.57 20.36
CA TYR A 109 40.95 -9.47 21.52
C TYR A 109 39.61 -10.09 21.89
N ASP A 110 38.48 -9.48 21.50
CA ASP A 110 37.16 -10.04 21.77
C ASP A 110 36.20 -9.79 20.61
N THR A 111 35.37 -10.78 20.30
CA THR A 111 34.32 -10.70 19.30
C THR A 111 33.00 -11.07 19.95
N SER A 112 32.13 -10.08 20.13
CA SER A 112 30.80 -10.27 20.71
C SER A 112 29.79 -10.45 19.58
N TYR A 113 29.10 -11.58 19.56
CA TYR A 113 28.02 -11.83 18.59
C TYR A 113 26.72 -11.18 19.08
N VAL A 114 26.04 -10.49 18.18
CA VAL A 114 24.70 -9.97 18.39
C VAL A 114 23.72 -11.04 17.93
N THR A 115 23.24 -11.85 18.88
CA THR A 115 22.34 -13.00 18.63
C THR A 115 20.96 -12.79 19.23
N GLY A 116 20.00 -13.67 18.91
CA GLY A 116 18.65 -13.64 19.51
C GLY A 116 17.53 -13.09 18.62
N PHE A 117 17.75 -13.07 17.31
CA PHE A 117 16.74 -12.72 16.31
C PHE A 117 16.22 -13.92 15.52
N ASP A 118 16.56 -15.15 15.95
CA ASP A 118 16.10 -16.37 15.30
C ASP A 118 14.57 -16.46 15.33
N GLY A 119 13.98 -16.74 14.17
CA GLY A 119 12.52 -16.86 14.02
C GLY A 119 11.75 -15.55 13.85
N PHE A 120 12.41 -14.39 13.73
CA PHE A 120 11.73 -13.15 13.33
C PHE A 120 11.46 -13.14 11.83
N GLU A 121 10.18 -13.19 11.46
CA GLU A 121 9.72 -13.01 10.09
C GLU A 121 9.84 -11.55 9.68
N VAL A 122 10.59 -11.31 8.60
CA VAL A 122 10.73 -10.01 7.97
C VAL A 122 9.94 -10.03 6.67
N PRO A 123 8.92 -9.16 6.53
CA PRO A 123 8.16 -9.08 5.29
C PRO A 123 9.07 -8.56 4.16
N THR A 124 8.83 -9.05 2.95
CA THR A 124 9.54 -8.58 1.76
C THR A 124 8.99 -7.26 1.22
N ILE A 125 7.91 -6.71 1.79
CA ILE A 125 7.28 -5.47 1.32
C ILE A 125 6.84 -4.58 2.48
N ASN A 126 6.91 -3.27 2.30
CA ASN A 126 6.34 -2.32 3.24
C ASN A 126 4.81 -2.22 3.07
N CYS A 127 4.07 -2.15 4.18
CA CYS A 127 2.62 -2.35 4.13
C CYS A 127 1.84 -1.27 3.40
N CYS A 128 2.29 -0.02 3.40
CA CYS A 128 1.33 1.07 3.23
C CYS A 128 1.95 2.33 2.65
N SER A 129 1.20 3.01 1.80
CA SER A 129 1.53 4.30 1.21
C SER A 129 0.29 5.17 1.07
N TYR A 130 0.50 6.48 0.95
CA TYR A 130 -0.56 7.45 0.60
C TYR A 130 -0.27 8.04 -0.76
N SER A 131 -1.31 8.29 -1.56
CA SER A 131 -1.17 8.99 -2.83
C SER A 131 -0.82 10.46 -2.62
N ASN A 132 0.03 10.99 -3.49
CA ASN A 132 0.36 12.43 -3.54
C ASN A 132 -0.63 13.20 -4.43
N ALA A 133 -0.37 14.50 -4.64
CA ALA A 133 -1.22 15.36 -5.49
C ALA A 133 -1.33 14.90 -6.95
N ASP A 134 -0.38 14.09 -7.42
CA ASP A 134 -0.39 13.48 -8.76
C ASP A 134 -0.98 12.05 -8.73
N GLY A 135 -1.55 11.61 -7.60
CA GLY A 135 -2.13 10.28 -7.42
C GLY A 135 -1.10 9.18 -7.16
N GLU A 136 0.21 9.45 -7.18
CA GLU A 136 1.24 8.42 -7.13
C GLU A 136 1.29 7.73 -5.75
N VAL A 137 1.21 6.40 -5.77
CA VAL A 137 1.40 5.53 -4.61
C VAL A 137 2.64 4.66 -4.81
N ASN A 138 3.40 4.44 -3.75
CA ASN A 138 4.69 3.77 -3.85
C ASN A 138 4.99 2.93 -2.61
N THR A 139 5.51 1.72 -2.79
CA THR A 139 6.06 0.91 -1.71
C THR A 139 7.42 0.33 -2.07
N MET A 140 8.19 -0.05 -1.04
CA MET A 140 9.47 -0.71 -1.21
C MET A 140 9.28 -2.22 -1.09
N PHE A 141 9.75 -2.94 -2.10
CA PHE A 141 9.84 -4.39 -2.17
C PHE A 141 11.32 -4.79 -2.06
N GLY A 142 11.62 -5.74 -1.19
CA GLY A 142 12.97 -6.15 -0.80
C GLY A 142 13.08 -7.66 -0.61
N PRO A 143 12.93 -8.47 -1.66
CA PRO A 143 13.25 -9.90 -1.61
C PRO A 143 14.73 -10.12 -1.33
N VAL A 144 15.05 -11.28 -0.76
CA VAL A 144 16.43 -11.67 -0.44
C VAL A 144 17.01 -12.61 -1.49
N GLN A 145 18.34 -12.65 -1.58
CA GLN A 145 19.06 -13.46 -2.58
C GLN A 145 18.69 -14.96 -2.60
N SER A 146 18.19 -15.50 -1.48
CA SER A 146 17.80 -16.91 -1.39
C SER A 146 16.42 -17.21 -2.02
N MET A 147 15.67 -16.18 -2.43
CA MET A 147 14.35 -16.31 -3.06
C MET A 147 14.44 -16.37 -4.60
N VAL A 148 15.65 -16.45 -5.17
CA VAL A 148 15.84 -16.64 -6.63
C VAL A 148 15.08 -17.89 -7.08
N GLY A 149 14.28 -17.72 -8.14
CA GLY A 149 13.40 -18.75 -8.70
C GLY A 149 12.00 -18.79 -8.11
N ASP A 150 11.73 -18.06 -7.02
CA ASP A 150 10.39 -17.99 -6.43
C ASP A 150 9.47 -17.07 -7.25
N THR A 151 8.15 -17.27 -7.07
CA THR A 151 7.13 -16.37 -7.62
C THR A 151 6.35 -15.75 -6.47
N VAL A 152 6.48 -14.43 -6.31
CA VAL A 152 5.86 -13.66 -5.25
C VAL A 152 4.51 -13.11 -5.71
N ALA A 153 3.44 -13.47 -5.01
CA ALA A 153 2.17 -12.76 -5.11
C ALA A 153 2.22 -11.48 -4.27
N ILE A 154 1.93 -10.34 -4.90
CA ILE A 154 1.74 -9.04 -4.26
C ILE A 154 0.28 -8.67 -4.35
N ARG A 155 -0.33 -8.33 -3.21
CA ARG A 155 -1.69 -7.83 -3.13
C ARG A 155 -1.66 -6.33 -2.85
N MET A 156 -2.24 -5.54 -3.73
CA MET A 156 -2.48 -4.11 -3.56
C MET A 156 -3.96 -3.92 -3.23
N TYR A 157 -4.30 -3.11 -2.22
CA TYR A 157 -5.68 -2.87 -1.86
C TYR A 157 -5.90 -1.55 -1.12
N PHE A 158 -7.10 -0.99 -1.25
CA PHE A 158 -7.54 0.21 -0.55
C PHE A 158 -8.98 0.04 -0.09
N PHE A 159 -9.43 0.93 0.79
CA PHE A 159 -10.83 0.96 1.21
C PHE A 159 -11.52 2.05 0.41
N ASP A 160 -12.57 1.69 -0.32
CA ASP A 160 -13.43 2.63 -1.02
C ASP A 160 -14.43 3.20 0.00
N GLU A 161 -14.37 4.51 0.23
CA GLU A 161 -15.24 5.20 1.19
C GLU A 161 -16.65 5.48 0.64
N TRP A 162 -16.85 5.36 -0.68
CA TRP A 162 -18.13 5.55 -1.35
C TRP A 162 -18.93 4.26 -1.37
N ASP A 163 -18.30 3.14 -1.72
CA ASP A 163 -18.92 1.82 -1.75
C ASP A 163 -18.81 1.04 -0.42
N PHE A 164 -18.06 1.59 0.55
CA PHE A 164 -17.80 0.98 1.86
C PHE A 164 -17.22 -0.44 1.77
N GLU A 165 -16.40 -0.69 0.75
CA GLU A 165 -15.76 -1.99 0.54
C GLU A 165 -14.25 -1.89 0.31
N TYR A 166 -13.60 -3.05 0.16
CA TYR A 166 -12.18 -3.12 -0.14
C TYR A 166 -11.99 -3.54 -1.58
N ASP A 167 -11.42 -2.63 -2.37
CA ASP A 167 -10.90 -2.94 -3.69
C ASP A 167 -9.48 -3.45 -3.62
N TRP A 168 -9.19 -4.46 -4.44
CA TRP A 168 -7.89 -5.11 -4.43
C TRP A 168 -7.53 -5.72 -5.77
N GLU A 169 -6.24 -5.76 -6.04
CA GLU A 169 -5.63 -6.44 -7.17
C GLU A 169 -4.49 -7.32 -6.67
N ILE A 170 -4.28 -8.47 -7.33
CA ILE A 170 -3.11 -9.32 -7.12
C ILE A 170 -2.32 -9.39 -8.42
N PHE A 171 -1.03 -9.14 -8.32
CA PHE A 171 -0.08 -9.37 -9.40
C PHE A 171 1.07 -10.22 -8.89
N TYR A 172 1.81 -10.81 -9.83
CA TYR A 172 2.85 -11.77 -9.52
C TYR A 172 4.20 -11.28 -10.06
N ILE A 173 5.24 -11.47 -9.26
CA ILE A 173 6.62 -11.14 -9.61
C ILE A 173 7.46 -12.42 -9.53
N VAL A 174 8.06 -12.83 -10.63
CA VAL A 174 9.10 -13.87 -10.68
C VAL A 174 10.43 -13.23 -10.30
N LEU A 175 11.15 -13.88 -9.40
CA LEU A 175 12.47 -13.46 -8.94
C LEU A 175 13.52 -14.22 -9.75
N ASP A 176 14.19 -13.54 -10.68
CA ASP A 176 15.15 -14.15 -11.62
C ASP A 176 16.59 -14.15 -11.10
#